data_AF-A0AAD6EGE4-F1
#
_entry.id   AF-A0AAD6EGE4-F1
#
_cell.length_a   1.000
_cell.length_b   1.000
_cell.length_c   1.000
_cell.angle_alpha   90.00
_cell.angle_beta   90.00
_cell.angle_gamma   90.00
#
_symmetry.space_group_name_H-M   'P 1'
#
loop_
_entity.id
_entity.type
_entity.pdbx_description
1 polymer ?
#
loop_
_entity_poly.entity_id
_entity_poly.type
_entity_poly.pdbx_seq_one_letter_code
_entity_poly.pdbx_strand_id
1 'polypeptide(L)'
;MAKRTLDAFFKPQTTTPKRPKTEPFEPNSAIPTPKPNNIPIEDTKPPSQHPSYPIPIAQLPSHIKVGLEHATPATAPREINNQPHLDLLHFQPYIPRPTANELFNFLRRELPFYRVQYTARRGDIETQISTPRWTTVFGVDETSTFIQEPGNNPNSLVLLETKTKTPIPKTKYQCTPRPIPACLDLLRRQVEAVNAAANADNTTPSYNFCLVNYYASGEDSIAFHSDDERFLGREPNIASLSLGGERDFLMKHKPLVPGGITNRAAGGCGPGTAHAISGLGGTSATRASCTVSGETSNSNTASSPGSRPAATVPLQQIKMSLGSGDMVIMRGATQSNWLHSIPKRKGKAGEAMRGRINITFRRGVVHGATNNYYHYNVGSGGMYRWDEVAREMILRDSKQ
;
A
#
# COMPACT_ATOMS: atom_id res chain seq x y z
N MET A 1 25.21 -28.20 -48.68
CA MET A 1 25.73 -29.47 -48.10
C MET A 1 26.40 -29.11 -46.77
N ALA A 2 26.17 -29.71 -45.61
CA ALA A 2 25.26 -30.75 -45.18
C ALA A 2 24.95 -30.56 -43.68
N LYS A 3 23.85 -31.19 -43.27
CA LYS A 3 23.02 -31.09 -42.06
C LYS A 3 23.76 -31.31 -40.72
N ARG A 4 23.37 -30.54 -39.71
CA ARG A 4 23.40 -30.95 -38.29
C ARG A 4 22.09 -31.69 -37.99
N THR A 5 22.17 -32.95 -37.59
CA THR A 5 21.01 -33.74 -37.13
C THR A 5 21.11 -34.03 -35.64
N LEU A 6 20.01 -33.69 -34.95
CA LEU A 6 19.59 -34.20 -33.64
C LEU A 6 19.43 -35.72 -33.73
N ASP A 7 20.22 -36.49 -32.97
CA ASP A 7 19.89 -37.85 -32.50
C ASP A 7 20.99 -38.38 -31.58
N ALA A 8 20.93 -38.06 -30.28
CA ALA A 8 21.73 -38.74 -29.25
C ALA A 8 21.15 -38.65 -27.83
N PHE A 9 19.87 -38.30 -27.65
CA PHE A 9 19.29 -38.05 -26.31
C PHE A 9 18.29 -39.09 -25.81
N PHE A 10 18.27 -40.30 -26.37
CA PHE A 10 17.46 -41.40 -25.83
C PHE A 10 18.18 -42.76 -25.94
N LYS A 11 18.79 -43.24 -24.84
CA LYS A 11 18.59 -44.59 -24.22
C LYS A 11 19.64 -44.95 -23.14
N PRO A 12 19.32 -45.89 -22.21
CA PRO A 12 19.77 -45.89 -20.80
C PRO A 12 20.98 -46.78 -20.52
N GLN A 13 21.72 -46.48 -19.44
CA GLN A 13 22.79 -47.33 -18.92
C GLN A 13 22.39 -48.01 -17.60
N THR A 14 22.45 -49.34 -17.60
CA THR A 14 22.37 -50.24 -16.44
C THR A 14 23.72 -50.93 -16.26
N THR A 15 24.34 -50.86 -15.07
CA THR A 15 25.18 -51.93 -14.50
C THR A 15 25.49 -51.66 -13.02
N THR A 16 25.37 -52.69 -12.19
CA THR A 16 25.58 -52.75 -10.73
C THR A 16 27.03 -53.11 -10.34
N PRO A 17 27.55 -52.70 -9.16
CA PRO A 17 28.85 -53.14 -8.68
C PRO A 17 28.80 -54.12 -7.48
N LYS A 18 29.77 -55.06 -7.43
CA LYS A 18 30.00 -56.07 -6.38
C LYS A 18 30.97 -55.60 -5.28
N ARG A 19 30.81 -56.20 -4.10
CA ARG A 19 31.37 -55.92 -2.76
C ARG A 19 32.71 -56.64 -2.47
N PRO A 20 33.58 -56.11 -1.57
CA PRO A 20 34.58 -56.91 -0.84
C PRO A 20 34.36 -56.97 0.69
N LYS A 21 35.03 -57.97 1.31
CA LYS A 21 34.92 -58.56 2.66
C LYS A 21 35.39 -57.70 3.85
N THR A 22 34.90 -58.08 5.03
CA THR A 22 35.11 -57.57 6.40
C THR A 22 36.19 -58.37 7.17
N GLU A 23 36.86 -57.75 8.16
CA GLU A 23 37.34 -58.32 9.46
C GLU A 23 37.81 -57.15 10.39
N PRO A 24 37.92 -57.32 11.73
CA PRO A 24 37.24 -56.46 12.72
C PRO A 24 38.13 -55.60 13.64
N PHE A 25 37.56 -54.57 14.29
CA PHE A 25 38.12 -53.95 15.49
C PHE A 25 37.02 -53.46 16.46
N GLU A 26 37.21 -53.78 17.73
CA GLU A 26 36.36 -53.56 18.91
C GLU A 26 36.48 -52.11 19.50
N PRO A 27 35.59 -51.71 20.44
CA PRO A 27 35.03 -50.37 20.52
C PRO A 27 35.73 -49.47 21.55
N ASN A 28 35.83 -48.15 21.27
CA ASN A 28 35.59 -47.13 22.30
C ASN A 28 35.49 -45.69 21.79
N SER A 29 34.72 -44.93 22.56
CA SER A 29 34.55 -43.47 22.58
C SER A 29 33.51 -42.87 21.62
N ALA A 30 32.35 -42.62 22.22
CA ALA A 30 31.27 -41.80 21.71
C ALA A 30 31.77 -40.41 21.25
N ILE A 31 31.49 -40.07 19.99
CA ILE A 31 31.58 -38.71 19.48
C ILE A 31 30.26 -38.00 19.83
N PRO A 32 30.25 -36.84 20.51
CA PRO A 32 29.03 -36.15 20.85
C PRO A 32 28.31 -35.66 19.59
N THR A 33 27.01 -35.96 19.51
CA THR A 33 26.07 -35.33 18.57
C THR A 33 26.22 -33.80 18.59
N PRO A 34 26.27 -33.11 17.44
CA PRO A 34 26.30 -31.66 17.41
C PRO A 34 24.99 -31.10 17.97
N LYS A 35 25.10 -30.29 19.04
CA LYS A 35 23.99 -29.55 19.62
C LYS A 35 23.44 -28.55 18.60
N PRO A 36 22.13 -28.28 18.59
CA PRO A 36 21.55 -27.25 17.73
C PRO A 36 22.15 -25.89 18.08
N ASN A 37 22.53 -25.15 17.05
CA ASN A 37 23.13 -23.82 17.15
C ASN A 37 22.38 -22.93 18.15
N ASN A 38 23.12 -22.35 19.09
CA ASN A 38 22.69 -21.22 19.90
C ASN A 38 22.34 -20.04 18.97
N ILE A 39 21.08 -19.95 18.57
CA ILE A 39 20.49 -18.68 18.18
C ILE A 39 20.44 -17.87 19.49
N PRO A 40 21.04 -16.66 19.56
CA PRO A 40 20.87 -15.81 20.73
C PRO A 40 19.38 -15.70 21.04
N ILE A 41 18.99 -15.98 22.29
CA ILE A 41 17.61 -15.77 22.75
C ILE A 41 17.36 -14.28 22.56
N GLU A 42 16.65 -13.95 21.49
CA GLU A 42 16.31 -12.58 21.15
C GLU A 42 15.41 -12.05 22.27
N ASP A 43 15.75 -10.88 22.81
CA ASP A 43 14.99 -10.25 23.88
C ASP A 43 13.66 -9.74 23.31
N THR A 44 12.72 -10.66 23.09
CA THR A 44 11.45 -10.37 22.42
C THR A 44 10.57 -9.65 23.42
N LYS A 45 10.52 -8.31 23.29
CA LYS A 45 9.48 -7.50 23.91
C LYS A 45 8.09 -8.12 23.64
N PRO A 46 7.14 -7.99 24.57
CA PRO A 46 5.80 -8.54 24.37
C PRO A 46 5.17 -7.99 23.08
N PRO A 47 4.38 -8.80 22.36
CA PRO A 47 3.71 -8.35 21.15
C PRO A 47 2.82 -7.12 21.43
N SER A 48 2.64 -6.29 20.41
CA SER A 48 1.59 -5.26 20.44
C SER A 48 0.24 -5.94 20.60
N GLN A 49 -0.44 -5.62 21.70
CA GLN A 49 -1.79 -6.09 22.00
C GLN A 49 -2.72 -4.89 22.02
N HIS A 50 -3.90 -5.05 21.42
CA HIS A 50 -4.97 -4.08 21.49
C HIS A 50 -6.29 -4.83 21.25
N PRO A 51 -7.40 -4.52 21.95
CA PRO A 51 -8.66 -5.23 21.80
C PRO A 51 -9.24 -5.26 20.37
N SER A 52 -8.83 -4.32 19.50
CA SER A 52 -9.26 -4.29 18.10
C SER A 52 -8.37 -5.07 17.14
N TYR A 53 -7.22 -5.59 17.61
CA TYR A 53 -6.44 -6.53 16.84
C TYR A 53 -7.06 -7.92 16.90
N PRO A 54 -7.20 -8.62 15.76
CA PRO A 54 -7.76 -9.98 15.76
C PRO A 54 -6.78 -11.00 16.36
N ILE A 55 -5.48 -10.67 16.39
CA ILE A 55 -4.39 -11.44 16.99
C ILE A 55 -3.33 -10.47 17.54
N PRO A 56 -2.55 -10.85 18.57
CA PRO A 56 -1.35 -10.10 18.95
C PRO A 56 -0.38 -9.96 17.78
N ILE A 57 0.22 -8.78 17.60
CA ILE A 57 1.17 -8.50 16.51
C ILE A 57 2.57 -8.42 17.11
N ALA A 58 3.48 -9.29 16.66
CA ALA A 58 4.84 -9.33 17.19
C ALA A 58 5.59 -7.99 17.03
N GLN A 59 6.53 -7.75 17.94
CA GLN A 59 7.50 -6.66 17.80
C GLN A 59 8.55 -7.02 16.75
N LEU A 60 9.20 -6.00 16.18
CA LEU A 60 10.33 -6.24 15.28
C LEU A 60 11.47 -6.91 16.08
N PRO A 61 12.03 -8.01 15.55
CA PRO A 61 13.32 -8.53 15.96
C PRO A 61 14.39 -7.43 16.01
N SER A 62 15.30 -7.51 16.98
CA SER A 62 16.33 -6.49 17.23
C SER A 62 17.21 -6.27 16.00
N HIS A 63 17.57 -7.35 15.29
CA HIS A 63 18.40 -7.27 14.09
C HIS A 63 17.70 -6.53 12.94
N ILE A 64 16.39 -6.75 12.73
CA ILE A 64 15.61 -6.00 11.75
C ILE A 64 15.50 -4.54 12.17
N LYS A 65 15.20 -4.29 13.45
CA LYS A 65 15.07 -2.94 14.00
C LYS A 65 16.36 -2.12 13.80
N VAL A 66 17.52 -2.67 14.18
CA VAL A 66 18.84 -2.06 13.96
C VAL A 66 19.06 -1.82 12.46
N GLY A 67 18.77 -2.82 11.62
CA GLY A 67 18.87 -2.68 10.17
C GLY A 67 18.00 -1.56 9.58
N LEU A 68 16.84 -1.27 10.18
CA LEU A 68 15.96 -0.16 9.80
C LEU A 68 16.44 1.18 10.37
N GLU A 69 16.88 1.23 11.62
CA GLU A 69 17.38 2.47 12.25
C GLU A 69 18.65 2.99 11.58
N HIS A 70 19.46 2.09 11.01
CA HIS A 70 20.62 2.43 10.20
C HIS A 70 20.35 2.42 8.70
N ALA A 71 19.10 2.22 8.26
CA ALA A 71 18.75 2.32 6.84
C ALA A 71 18.80 3.78 6.39
N THR A 72 20.00 4.25 6.06
CA THR A 72 20.15 5.42 5.19
C THR A 72 19.93 4.98 3.74
N PRO A 73 19.18 5.75 2.92
CA PRO A 73 19.07 5.45 1.51
C PRO A 73 20.47 5.30 0.89
N ALA A 74 20.72 4.22 0.16
CA ALA A 74 22.04 3.98 -0.45
C ALA A 74 22.40 5.04 -1.49
N THR A 75 21.39 5.71 -2.05
CA THR A 75 21.52 6.81 -3.00
C THR A 75 20.52 7.91 -2.68
N ALA A 76 20.80 9.14 -3.11
CA ALA A 76 19.81 10.21 -3.11
C ALA A 76 18.53 9.77 -3.87
N PRO A 77 17.34 10.21 -3.44
CA PRO A 77 16.11 9.90 -4.16
C PRO A 77 16.16 10.46 -5.58
N ARG A 78 15.70 9.66 -6.55
CA ARG A 78 15.51 10.13 -7.91
C ARG A 78 14.14 10.81 -8.04
N GLU A 79 14.15 12.08 -8.44
CA GLU A 79 12.92 12.78 -8.80
C GLU A 79 12.40 12.29 -10.15
N ILE A 80 11.08 12.11 -10.26
CA ILE A 80 10.39 11.80 -11.51
C ILE A 80 9.25 12.80 -11.67
N ASN A 81 9.58 13.92 -12.29
CA ASN A 81 8.73 15.09 -12.53
C ASN A 81 8.80 15.58 -13.99
N ASN A 82 9.26 14.72 -14.89
CA ASN A 82 9.47 15.01 -16.31
C ASN A 82 8.20 14.94 -17.18
N GLN A 83 7.01 14.87 -16.55
CA GLN A 83 5.71 14.83 -17.21
C GLN A 83 4.73 15.75 -16.47
N PRO A 84 3.71 16.33 -17.16
CA PRO A 84 2.75 17.22 -16.52
C PRO A 84 2.08 16.60 -15.28
N HIS A 85 1.99 17.41 -14.21
CA HIS A 85 1.36 17.06 -12.93
C HIS A 85 2.00 15.91 -12.15
N LEU A 86 3.08 15.32 -12.65
CA LEU A 86 3.76 14.21 -12.00
C LEU A 86 4.80 14.74 -11.02
N ASP A 87 4.74 14.26 -9.78
CA ASP A 87 5.74 14.53 -8.75
C ASP A 87 5.96 13.28 -7.91
N LEU A 88 7.05 12.56 -8.23
CA LEU A 88 7.47 11.38 -7.50
C LEU A 88 8.89 11.52 -6.97
N LEU A 89 9.13 10.94 -5.79
CA LEU A 89 10.46 10.55 -5.34
C LEU A 89 10.59 9.04 -5.38
N HIS A 90 11.66 8.53 -5.98
CA HIS A 90 11.97 7.10 -6.03
C HIS A 90 13.30 6.80 -5.33
N PHE A 91 13.23 5.97 -4.29
CA PHE A 91 14.36 5.50 -3.51
C PHE A 91 14.64 4.04 -3.87
N GLN A 92 15.85 3.74 -4.36
CA GLN A 92 16.19 2.42 -4.92
C GLN A 92 17.56 1.93 -4.44
N PRO A 93 17.63 1.11 -3.37
CA PRO A 93 16.57 0.87 -2.39
C PRO A 93 16.58 1.94 -1.28
N TYR A 94 15.44 2.09 -0.63
CA TYR A 94 15.33 2.80 0.65
C TYR A 94 15.83 1.93 1.82
N ILE A 95 15.32 0.70 1.90
CA ILE A 95 15.76 -0.29 2.91
C ILE A 95 16.78 -1.24 2.27
N PRO A 96 17.97 -1.43 2.86
CA PRO A 96 18.96 -2.38 2.36
C PRO A 96 18.36 -3.78 2.15
N ARG A 97 18.76 -4.44 1.06
CA ARG A 97 18.21 -5.72 0.60
C ARG A 97 18.14 -6.82 1.70
N PRO A 98 19.17 -7.02 2.55
CA PRO A 98 19.10 -8.03 3.62
C PRO A 98 17.97 -7.74 4.61
N THR A 99 17.93 -6.53 5.17
CA THR A 99 16.88 -6.07 6.09
C THR A 99 15.50 -6.12 5.44
N ALA A 100 15.37 -5.74 4.17
CA ALA A 100 14.10 -5.77 3.45
C ALA A 100 13.55 -7.20 3.28
N ASN A 101 14.42 -8.20 3.08
CA ASN A 101 14.01 -9.60 2.97
C ASN A 101 13.55 -10.17 4.32
N GLU A 102 14.25 -9.85 5.40
CA GLU A 102 13.84 -10.26 6.75
C GLU A 102 12.53 -9.60 7.16
N LEU A 103 12.38 -8.29 6.89
CA LEU A 103 11.16 -7.55 7.14
C LEU A 103 9.98 -8.11 6.34
N PHE A 104 10.19 -8.50 5.07
CA PHE A 104 9.16 -9.17 4.27
C PHE A 104 8.65 -10.43 4.95
N ASN A 105 9.56 -11.34 5.35
CA ASN A 105 9.20 -12.60 5.98
C ASN A 105 8.47 -12.36 7.31
N PHE A 106 8.99 -11.44 8.13
CA PHE A 106 8.39 -11.06 9.40
C PHE A 106 6.95 -10.54 9.21
N LEU A 107 6.75 -9.51 8.37
CA LEU A 107 5.43 -8.91 8.20
C LEU A 107 4.42 -9.88 7.58
N ARG A 108 4.86 -10.72 6.64
CA ARG A 108 4.00 -11.75 6.03
C ARG A 108 3.50 -12.75 7.08
N ARG A 109 4.37 -13.16 8.00
CA ARG A 109 4.06 -14.13 9.08
C ARG A 109 3.21 -13.53 10.20
N GLU A 110 3.46 -12.27 10.56
CA GLU A 110 2.92 -11.67 11.79
C GLU A 110 1.67 -10.82 11.59
N LEU A 111 1.42 -10.32 10.37
CA LEU A 111 0.23 -9.49 10.13
C LEU A 111 -1.03 -10.33 9.85
N PRO A 112 -2.20 -9.91 10.36
CA PRO A 112 -3.47 -10.46 9.92
C PRO A 112 -3.83 -9.91 8.55
N PHE A 113 -4.30 -10.75 7.64
CA PHE A 113 -4.70 -10.36 6.28
C PHE A 113 -6.14 -10.74 5.98
N TYR A 114 -6.73 -10.07 4.99
CA TYR A 114 -8.11 -10.26 4.58
C TYR A 114 -8.18 -10.29 3.05
N ARG A 115 -9.22 -10.94 2.53
CA ARG A 115 -9.55 -10.91 1.11
C ARG A 115 -10.94 -10.35 0.95
N VAL A 116 -11.03 -9.07 0.61
CA VAL A 116 -12.30 -8.35 0.57
C VAL A 116 -13.09 -8.83 -0.63
N GLN A 117 -14.39 -9.06 -0.41
CA GLN A 117 -15.35 -9.38 -1.44
C GLN A 117 -16.35 -8.24 -1.52
N TYR A 118 -16.64 -7.78 -2.73
CA TYR A 118 -17.63 -6.75 -2.95
C TYR A 118 -18.36 -6.98 -4.27
N THR A 119 -19.61 -6.55 -4.30
CA THR A 119 -20.41 -6.54 -5.52
C THR A 119 -20.08 -5.29 -6.32
N ALA A 120 -19.52 -5.45 -7.52
CA ALA A 120 -19.44 -4.38 -8.49
C ALA A 120 -20.69 -4.41 -9.38
N ARG A 121 -21.39 -3.26 -9.47
CA ARG A 121 -22.49 -3.04 -10.42
C ARG A 121 -21.99 -2.28 -11.63
N ARG A 122 -22.21 -2.80 -12.83
CA ARG A 122 -21.97 -2.12 -14.10
C ARG A 122 -23.24 -2.20 -14.95
N GLY A 123 -24.06 -1.16 -14.90
CA GLY A 123 -25.43 -1.22 -15.42
C GLY A 123 -26.25 -2.23 -14.61
N ASP A 124 -26.95 -3.12 -15.31
CA ASP A 124 -27.78 -4.18 -14.70
C ASP A 124 -26.98 -5.43 -14.28
N ILE A 125 -25.68 -5.47 -14.57
CA ILE A 125 -24.83 -6.63 -14.25
C ILE A 125 -24.19 -6.43 -12.88
N GLU A 126 -24.51 -7.34 -11.97
CA GLU A 126 -23.78 -7.53 -10.72
C GLU A 126 -22.68 -8.56 -10.89
N THR A 127 -21.47 -8.22 -10.46
CA THR A 127 -20.35 -9.16 -10.41
C THR A 127 -19.76 -9.18 -9.02
N GLN A 128 -19.68 -10.35 -8.42
CA GLN A 128 -18.94 -10.55 -7.19
C GLN A 128 -17.44 -10.53 -7.49
N ILE A 129 -16.72 -9.57 -6.92
CA ILE A 129 -15.29 -9.41 -7.10
C ILE A 129 -14.61 -9.70 -5.76
N SER A 130 -13.68 -10.65 -5.79
CA SER A 130 -12.69 -10.81 -4.72
C SER A 130 -11.46 -9.99 -5.07
N THR A 131 -10.94 -9.24 -4.10
CA THR A 131 -9.69 -8.50 -4.31
C THR A 131 -8.58 -9.47 -4.74
N PRO A 132 -7.90 -9.22 -5.88
CA PRO A 132 -6.83 -10.08 -6.37
C PRO A 132 -5.52 -9.79 -5.63
N ARG A 133 -5.59 -9.69 -4.31
CA ARG A 133 -4.53 -9.47 -3.34
C ARG A 133 -5.11 -9.56 -1.93
N TRP A 134 -4.25 -9.80 -0.96
CA TRP A 134 -4.57 -9.77 0.46
C TRP A 134 -4.31 -8.38 1.02
N THR A 135 -5.14 -7.93 1.95
CA THR A 135 -5.04 -6.57 2.50
C THR A 135 -5.18 -6.56 4.01
N THR A 136 -4.60 -5.57 4.66
CA THR A 136 -4.88 -5.21 6.05
C THR A 136 -4.59 -3.75 6.26
N VAL A 137 -5.32 -3.11 7.16
CA VAL A 137 -5.20 -1.67 7.41
C VAL A 137 -5.16 -1.39 8.90
N PHE A 138 -4.34 -0.41 9.26
CA PHE A 138 -4.23 0.14 10.59
C PHE A 138 -4.31 1.66 10.51
N GLY A 139 -4.76 2.28 11.58
CA GLY A 139 -4.93 3.72 11.67
C GLY A 139 -6.37 4.15 11.88
N VAL A 140 -6.50 5.46 12.06
CA VAL A 140 -7.75 6.19 12.21
C VAL A 140 -7.56 7.57 11.61
N ASP A 141 -8.63 8.15 11.08
CA ASP A 141 -8.64 9.50 10.53
C ASP A 141 -8.32 10.57 11.58
N GLU A 142 -7.96 11.77 11.12
CA GLU A 142 -7.49 12.87 11.98
C GLU A 142 -8.49 13.36 13.02
N THR A 143 -9.78 13.07 12.87
CA THR A 143 -10.78 13.46 13.86
C THR A 143 -10.71 12.61 15.13
N SER A 144 -9.92 11.53 15.11
CA SER A 144 -9.66 10.68 16.27
C SER A 144 -8.18 10.32 16.43
N THR A 145 -7.81 9.93 17.64
CA THR A 145 -6.43 9.59 17.97
C THR A 145 -6.38 8.51 19.05
N PHE A 146 -5.41 7.61 18.93
CA PHE A 146 -5.10 6.64 19.97
C PHE A 146 -4.13 7.27 20.95
N ILE A 147 -4.49 7.29 22.23
CA ILE A 147 -3.67 7.84 23.31
C ILE A 147 -3.42 6.74 24.33
N GLN A 148 -2.21 6.71 24.88
CA GLN A 148 -1.87 5.80 25.95
C GLN A 148 -2.57 6.23 27.24
N GLU A 149 -3.28 5.30 27.88
CA GLU A 149 -3.89 5.57 29.18
C GLU A 149 -2.83 5.86 30.25
N PRO A 150 -3.17 6.65 31.29
CA PRO A 150 -2.33 6.82 32.46
C PRO A 150 -2.05 5.46 33.14
N GLY A 151 -0.89 4.88 32.85
CA GLY A 151 -0.45 3.59 33.34
C GLY A 151 0.72 3.05 32.52
N ASN A 152 1.64 2.31 33.14
CA ASN A 152 2.87 1.81 32.47
C ASN A 152 2.62 0.68 31.44
N ASN A 153 1.37 0.45 31.01
CA ASN A 153 1.09 -0.57 29.99
C ASN A 153 1.10 0.07 28.58
N PRO A 154 2.14 -0.19 27.75
CA PRO A 154 2.24 0.35 26.40
C PRO A 154 1.16 -0.19 25.43
N ASN A 155 0.43 -1.24 25.83
CA ASN A 155 -0.67 -1.82 25.07
C ASN A 155 -2.05 -1.23 25.43
N SER A 156 -2.14 -0.34 26.44
CA SER A 156 -3.41 0.31 26.81
C SER A 156 -3.60 1.60 26.00
N LEU A 157 -3.92 1.46 24.72
CA LEU A 157 -4.30 2.58 23.86
C LEU A 157 -5.82 2.73 23.87
N VAL A 158 -6.29 3.96 24.10
CA VAL A 158 -7.71 4.31 24.00
C VAL A 158 -7.95 5.29 22.86
N LEU A 159 -9.08 5.12 22.19
CA LEU A 159 -9.47 5.95 21.05
C LEU A 159 -10.31 7.13 21.51
N LEU A 160 -9.79 8.34 21.30
CA LEU A 160 -10.40 9.60 21.71
C LEU A 160 -10.64 10.51 20.50
N GLU A 161 -11.48 11.53 20.67
CA GLU A 161 -11.60 12.63 19.72
C GLU A 161 -10.34 13.52 19.80
N THR A 162 -9.79 13.91 18.65
CA THR A 162 -8.46 14.52 18.60
C THR A 162 -8.37 15.89 19.27
N LYS A 163 -9.40 16.73 19.16
CA LYS A 163 -9.43 18.11 19.65
C LYS A 163 -9.84 18.19 21.11
N THR A 164 -10.94 17.53 21.50
CA THR A 164 -11.53 17.57 22.83
C THR A 164 -10.90 16.56 23.79
N LYS A 165 -10.20 15.54 23.26
CA LYS A 165 -9.64 14.43 24.04
C LYS A 165 -10.70 13.65 24.83
N THR A 166 -11.95 13.66 24.36
CA THR A 166 -13.05 12.92 24.99
C THR A 166 -13.26 11.56 24.34
N PRO A 167 -13.86 10.58 25.05
CA PRO A 167 -14.26 9.31 24.46
C PRO A 167 -15.13 9.49 23.22
N ILE A 168 -14.90 8.68 22.20
CA ILE A 168 -15.72 8.72 20.99
C ILE A 168 -17.05 7.95 21.19
N PRO A 169 -18.17 8.41 20.61
CA PRO A 169 -19.39 7.62 20.55
C PRO A 169 -19.16 6.28 19.84
N LYS A 170 -19.73 5.19 20.35
CA LYS A 170 -19.65 3.85 19.72
C LYS A 170 -20.19 3.83 18.28
N THR A 171 -21.05 4.78 17.93
CA THR A 171 -21.66 4.92 16.60
C THR A 171 -20.81 5.72 15.61
N LYS A 172 -19.67 6.31 16.02
CA LYS A 172 -18.83 7.14 15.14
C LYS A 172 -18.27 6.34 13.95
N TYR A 173 -17.86 5.10 14.21
CA TYR A 173 -17.30 4.21 13.20
C TYR A 173 -18.14 2.94 13.09
N GLN A 174 -18.35 2.48 11.85
CA GLN A 174 -19.01 1.21 11.54
C GLN A 174 -18.04 0.02 11.65
N CYS A 175 -16.74 0.33 11.75
CA CYS A 175 -15.66 -0.62 11.97
C CYS A 175 -15.06 -0.42 13.36
N THR A 176 -14.16 -1.33 13.76
CA THR A 176 -13.33 -1.17 14.96
C THR A 176 -11.93 -0.71 14.55
N PRO A 177 -11.58 0.58 14.67
CA PRO A 177 -10.28 1.07 14.26
C PRO A 177 -9.16 0.43 15.10
N ARG A 178 -8.00 0.29 14.46
CA ARG A 178 -6.82 -0.39 14.97
C ARG A 178 -5.67 0.60 15.06
N PRO A 179 -4.99 0.74 16.21
CA PRO A 179 -3.78 1.55 16.25
C PRO A 179 -2.73 0.96 15.30
N ILE A 180 -1.84 1.80 14.78
CA ILE A 180 -0.71 1.31 13.96
C ILE A 180 0.24 0.53 14.90
N PRO A 181 0.49 -0.77 14.65
CA PRO A 181 1.34 -1.56 15.55
C PRO A 181 2.78 -1.04 15.50
N ALA A 182 3.52 -1.23 16.59
CA ALA A 182 4.86 -0.64 16.76
C ALA A 182 5.84 -0.99 15.62
N CYS A 183 5.74 -2.20 15.06
CA CYS A 183 6.54 -2.64 13.92
C CYS A 183 6.29 -1.81 12.64
N LEU A 184 5.06 -1.36 12.41
CA LEU A 184 4.69 -0.50 11.27
C LEU A 184 4.84 0.99 11.60
N ASP A 185 4.68 1.38 12.88
CA ASP A 185 4.85 2.76 13.31
C ASP A 185 6.30 3.23 13.22
N LEU A 186 7.28 2.35 13.48
CA LEU A 186 8.69 2.65 13.24
C LEU A 186 8.92 3.05 11.78
N LEU A 187 8.41 2.25 10.84
CA LEU A 187 8.51 2.54 9.41
C LEU A 187 7.81 3.85 9.06
N ARG A 188 6.60 4.09 9.60
CA ARG A 188 5.87 5.34 9.39
C ARG A 188 6.72 6.55 9.77
N ARG A 189 7.29 6.57 10.97
CA ARG A 189 8.11 7.69 11.47
C ARG A 189 9.37 7.90 10.62
N GLN A 190 10.01 6.82 10.17
CA GLN A 190 11.18 6.92 9.29
C GLN A 190 10.82 7.49 7.92
N VAL A 191 9.70 7.06 7.34
CA VAL A 191 9.21 7.58 6.07
C VAL A 191 8.82 9.06 6.18
N GLU A 192 8.18 9.48 7.27
CA GLU A 192 7.88 10.90 7.53
C GLU A 192 9.16 11.74 7.60
N ALA A 193 10.17 11.28 8.34
CA ALA A 193 11.45 11.98 8.47
C ALA A 193 12.19 12.12 7.12
N VAL A 194 12.22 11.05 6.32
CA VAL A 194 12.90 11.06 5.01
C VAL A 194 12.14 11.89 3.98
N ASN A 195 10.80 11.86 4.02
CA ASN A 195 9.98 12.72 3.17
C ASN A 195 10.19 14.20 3.53
N ALA A 196 10.21 14.54 4.82
CA ALA A 196 10.51 15.89 5.29
C ALA A 196 11.87 16.39 4.80
N ALA A 197 12.91 15.55 4.91
CA ALA A 197 14.26 15.89 4.44
C ALA A 197 14.37 16.06 2.92
N ALA A 198 13.47 15.43 2.15
CA ALA A 198 13.43 15.51 0.69
C ALA A 198 12.43 16.58 0.16
N ASN A 199 11.69 17.27 1.03
CA ASN A 199 10.77 18.33 0.64
C ASN A 199 11.47 19.70 0.69
N ALA A 200 11.35 20.47 -0.38
CA ALA A 200 11.99 21.78 -0.50
C ALA A 200 11.47 22.82 0.51
N ASP A 201 10.25 22.65 1.01
CA ASP A 201 9.61 23.54 1.98
C ASP A 201 9.82 23.10 3.44
N ASN A 202 10.60 22.03 3.68
CA ASN A 202 10.79 21.40 4.99
C ASN A 202 9.47 21.01 5.71
N THR A 203 8.36 20.92 5.00
CA THR A 203 7.10 20.45 5.59
C THR A 203 7.21 18.95 5.84
N THR A 204 6.97 18.54 7.09
CA THR A 204 6.89 17.12 7.46
C THR A 204 5.47 16.62 7.19
N PRO A 205 5.26 15.72 6.21
CA PRO A 205 3.96 15.10 6.05
C PRO A 205 3.70 14.17 7.23
N SER A 206 2.45 14.11 7.67
CA SER A 206 2.00 13.15 8.67
C SER A 206 1.13 12.08 8.03
N TYR A 207 1.26 10.85 8.51
CA TYR A 207 0.42 9.73 8.11
C TYR A 207 -0.32 9.18 9.33
N ASN A 208 -1.58 8.85 9.15
CA ASN A 208 -2.42 8.25 10.18
C ASN A 208 -3.06 6.93 9.74
N PHE A 209 -2.86 6.52 8.49
CA PHE A 209 -3.21 5.21 7.96
C PHE A 209 -1.98 4.47 7.42
N CYS A 210 -1.96 3.17 7.65
CA CYS A 210 -1.02 2.23 7.07
C CYS A 210 -1.81 1.09 6.41
N LEU A 211 -1.83 1.07 5.08
CA LEU A 211 -2.42 -0.01 4.29
C LEU A 211 -1.32 -0.98 3.84
N VAL A 212 -1.45 -2.23 4.21
CA VAL A 212 -0.54 -3.29 3.74
C VAL A 212 -1.27 -4.15 2.71
N ASN A 213 -0.68 -4.27 1.52
CA ASN A 213 -1.14 -5.17 0.47
C ASN A 213 -0.13 -6.30 0.31
N TYR A 214 -0.58 -7.55 0.36
CA TYR A 214 0.21 -8.73 0.05
C TYR A 214 -0.27 -9.38 -1.25
N TYR A 215 0.62 -9.39 -2.24
CA TYR A 215 0.46 -10.07 -3.52
C TYR A 215 1.19 -11.41 -3.39
N ALA A 216 0.44 -12.51 -3.30
CA ALA A 216 1.00 -13.84 -3.04
C ALA A 216 1.85 -14.35 -4.22
N SER A 217 1.46 -13.98 -5.45
CA SER A 217 2.19 -14.32 -6.68
C SER A 217 1.97 -13.24 -7.76
N GLY A 218 2.48 -13.50 -8.96
CA GLY A 218 2.27 -12.73 -10.17
C GLY A 218 0.82 -12.70 -10.65
N GLU A 219 -0.04 -13.61 -10.18
CA GLU A 219 -1.46 -13.61 -10.56
C GLU A 219 -2.29 -12.56 -9.80
N ASP A 220 -1.76 -12.07 -8.68
CA ASP A 220 -2.35 -10.96 -7.93
C ASP A 220 -2.06 -9.63 -8.63
N SER A 221 -2.93 -8.63 -8.44
CA SER A 221 -2.82 -7.34 -9.14
C SER A 221 -3.61 -6.23 -8.47
N ILE A 222 -3.41 -5.01 -8.95
CA ILE A 222 -4.33 -3.90 -8.75
C ILE A 222 -4.44 -3.15 -10.07
N ALA A 223 -5.67 -2.95 -10.54
CA ALA A 223 -5.95 -2.24 -11.78
C ALA A 223 -5.55 -0.76 -11.67
N PHE A 224 -5.53 -0.07 -12.80
CA PHE A 224 -5.29 1.38 -12.83
C PHE A 224 -6.32 2.12 -11.96
N HIS A 225 -5.81 2.85 -10.97
CA HIS A 225 -6.58 3.69 -10.05
C HIS A 225 -5.73 4.89 -9.61
N SER A 226 -6.35 5.83 -8.90
CA SER A 226 -5.67 6.94 -8.23
C SER A 226 -6.11 6.97 -6.77
N ASP A 227 -5.24 7.44 -5.88
CA ASP A 227 -5.59 7.72 -4.49
C ASP A 227 -6.11 9.16 -4.39
N ASP A 228 -7.23 9.46 -5.06
CA ASP A 228 -7.84 10.79 -5.14
C ASP A 228 -9.17 10.91 -4.38
N GLU A 229 -9.39 10.01 -3.42
CA GLU A 229 -10.57 10.07 -2.58
C GLU A 229 -10.59 11.36 -1.75
N ARG A 230 -11.75 12.03 -1.71
CA ARG A 230 -11.94 13.32 -1.01
C ARG A 230 -11.47 13.30 0.44
N PHE A 231 -11.52 12.14 1.09
CA PHE A 231 -11.13 11.99 2.48
C PHE A 231 -9.61 12.01 2.71
N LEU A 232 -8.79 12.05 1.66
CA LEU A 232 -7.34 12.25 1.74
C LEU A 232 -6.91 13.71 1.62
N GLY A 233 -7.88 14.61 1.42
CA GLY A 233 -7.61 16.03 1.20
C GLY A 233 -7.16 16.33 -0.22
N ARG A 234 -6.71 17.57 -0.43
CA ARG A 234 -6.21 18.05 -1.72
C ARG A 234 -4.72 17.66 -1.85
N GLU A 235 -4.36 17.12 -3.02
CA GLU A 235 -2.96 16.79 -3.37
C GLU A 235 -2.29 15.88 -2.31
N PRO A 236 -2.87 14.70 -2.02
CA PRO A 236 -2.42 13.87 -0.92
C PRO A 236 -0.98 13.38 -1.15
N ASN A 237 -0.19 13.42 -0.08
CA ASN A 237 1.14 12.81 -0.03
C ASN A 237 0.98 11.32 0.32
N ILE A 238 1.47 10.44 -0.56
CA ILE A 238 1.32 8.99 -0.44
C ILE A 238 2.71 8.35 -0.52
N ALA A 239 3.15 7.67 0.53
CA ALA A 239 4.40 6.92 0.52
C ALA A 239 4.14 5.42 0.42
N SER A 240 4.84 4.74 -0.48
CA SER A 240 4.66 3.31 -0.77
C SER A 240 6.00 2.57 -0.75
N LEU A 241 6.17 1.67 0.21
CA LEU A 241 7.34 0.83 0.39
C LEU A 241 7.09 -0.59 -0.14
N SER A 242 8.02 -1.13 -0.92
CA SER A 242 7.95 -2.45 -1.54
C SER A 242 8.91 -3.44 -0.89
N LEU A 243 8.45 -4.65 -0.60
CA LEU A 243 9.23 -5.73 0.01
C LEU A 243 8.95 -7.05 -0.71
N GLY A 244 9.96 -7.91 -0.86
CA GLY A 244 9.82 -9.25 -1.47
C GLY A 244 10.06 -9.27 -2.99
N GLY A 245 9.16 -9.94 -3.73
CA GLY A 245 9.26 -10.10 -5.18
C GLY A 245 9.15 -8.77 -5.94
N GLU A 246 9.96 -8.59 -6.97
CA GLU A 246 9.95 -7.38 -7.80
C GLU A 246 8.65 -7.32 -8.62
N ARG A 247 8.02 -6.13 -8.72
CA ARG A 247 6.84 -5.94 -9.58
C ARG A 247 6.92 -4.65 -10.38
N ASP A 248 6.35 -4.72 -11.58
CA ASP A 248 6.15 -3.53 -12.41
C ASP A 248 5.11 -2.63 -11.73
N PHE A 249 5.46 -1.36 -11.57
CA PHE A 249 4.56 -0.28 -11.20
C PHE A 249 4.36 0.60 -12.42
N LEU A 250 3.14 0.59 -12.95
CA LEU A 250 2.80 1.31 -14.17
C LEU A 250 2.01 2.56 -13.81
N MET A 251 2.32 3.68 -14.44
CA MET A 251 1.53 4.90 -14.34
C MET A 251 1.15 5.45 -15.71
N LYS A 252 -0.06 6.00 -15.83
CA LYS A 252 -0.51 6.71 -17.03
C LYS A 252 -1.34 7.93 -16.65
N HIS A 253 -1.23 9.00 -17.42
CA HIS A 253 -2.05 10.19 -17.22
C HIS A 253 -3.52 9.87 -17.50
N LYS A 254 -4.44 10.49 -16.75
CA LYS A 254 -5.88 10.43 -17.00
C LYS A 254 -6.20 11.12 -18.33
N PRO A 255 -7.24 10.71 -19.06
CA PRO A 255 -7.65 11.40 -20.27
C PRO A 255 -7.90 12.88 -19.99
N LEU A 256 -7.32 13.77 -20.80
CA LEU A 256 -7.69 15.20 -20.79
C LEU A 256 -9.12 15.28 -21.33
N VAL A 257 -10.07 15.72 -20.51
CA VAL A 257 -11.45 15.95 -20.97
C VAL A 257 -11.46 17.22 -21.83
N PRO A 258 -11.65 17.14 -23.15
CA PRO A 258 -11.64 18.33 -24.00
C PRO A 258 -12.88 19.19 -23.70
N GLY A 259 -12.69 20.47 -23.39
CA GLY A 259 -13.79 21.43 -23.15
C GLY A 259 -14.13 21.72 -21.68
N GLY A 260 -13.41 21.14 -20.72
CA GLY A 260 -13.53 21.53 -19.32
C GLY A 260 -12.82 22.86 -19.05
N ILE A 261 -13.56 23.97 -19.01
CA ILE A 261 -13.07 25.23 -18.43
C ILE A 261 -12.68 24.92 -16.98
N THR A 262 -11.39 24.97 -16.66
CA THR A 262 -10.93 24.98 -15.27
C THR A 262 -11.32 26.32 -14.66
N ASN A 263 -12.55 26.43 -14.14
CA ASN A 263 -12.87 27.51 -13.21
C ASN A 263 -12.15 27.22 -11.89
N ARG A 264 -10.88 27.64 -11.82
CA ARG A 264 -10.23 28.00 -10.56
C ARG A 264 -10.82 29.35 -10.12
N ALA A 265 -11.94 29.30 -9.41
CA ALA A 265 -12.40 30.41 -8.58
C ALA A 265 -13.05 29.84 -7.32
N ALA A 266 -12.62 30.34 -6.17
CA ALA A 266 -13.20 30.06 -4.87
C ALA A 266 -14.71 30.41 -4.87
N GLY A 267 -15.55 29.52 -4.33
CA GLY A 267 -16.98 29.75 -4.18
C GLY A 267 -17.76 28.44 -4.26
N GLY A 268 -18.49 28.12 -3.20
CA GLY A 268 -19.15 26.83 -3.02
C GLY A 268 -20.21 26.50 -4.07
N CYS A 269 -20.41 25.20 -4.28
CA CYS A 269 -21.71 24.64 -4.66
C CYS A 269 -21.81 23.19 -4.17
N GLY A 270 -23.00 22.86 -3.66
CA GLY A 270 -23.36 21.66 -2.91
C GLY A 270 -23.57 20.38 -3.74
N PRO A 271 -24.20 19.36 -3.14
CA PRO A 271 -23.94 17.95 -3.41
C PRO A 271 -24.72 17.39 -4.60
N GLY A 272 -24.08 16.54 -5.39
CA GLY A 272 -24.71 15.71 -6.42
C GLY A 272 -24.48 14.22 -6.18
N THR A 273 -25.49 13.58 -5.56
CA THR A 273 -26.09 12.26 -5.87
C THR A 273 -25.14 11.13 -6.32
N ALA A 274 -24.91 10.00 -5.62
CA ALA A 274 -25.76 9.18 -4.75
C ALA A 274 -27.14 8.90 -5.35
N HIS A 275 -27.25 7.86 -6.17
CA HIS A 275 -28.53 7.31 -6.63
C HIS A 275 -29.07 6.29 -5.62
N ALA A 276 -30.20 6.62 -4.99
CA ALA A 276 -31.18 5.68 -4.46
C ALA A 276 -32.59 6.27 -4.64
N ILE A 277 -33.55 5.42 -4.97
CA ILE A 277 -34.90 5.73 -5.45
C ILE A 277 -35.88 5.96 -4.29
N SER A 278 -36.81 6.91 -4.48
CA SER A 278 -38.28 6.86 -4.17
C SER A 278 -38.84 8.10 -3.46
N GLY A 279 -40.04 8.56 -3.91
CA GLY A 279 -41.02 9.23 -3.03
C GLY A 279 -41.54 10.63 -3.42
N LEU A 280 -42.59 10.65 -4.24
CA LEU A 280 -43.71 11.61 -4.44
C LEU A 280 -43.89 12.90 -3.59
N GLY A 281 -44.37 13.95 -4.30
CA GLY A 281 -45.21 15.07 -3.84
C GLY A 281 -44.44 16.33 -3.42
N GLY A 282 -44.76 17.58 -3.75
CA GLY A 282 -45.83 18.25 -4.48
C GLY A 282 -45.73 19.77 -4.19
N THR A 283 -46.04 20.60 -5.18
CA THR A 283 -46.50 22.01 -5.12
C THR A 283 -45.57 23.18 -4.70
N SER A 284 -45.28 24.03 -5.72
CA SER A 284 -45.59 25.48 -5.84
C SER A 284 -44.64 26.60 -5.32
N ALA A 285 -44.54 27.61 -6.21
CA ALA A 285 -44.17 29.03 -6.02
C ALA A 285 -42.68 29.32 -5.69
N THR A 286 -41.99 30.36 -6.19
CA THR A 286 -42.36 31.61 -6.89
C THR A 286 -41.10 32.13 -7.62
N ARG A 287 -41.23 32.68 -8.83
CA ARG A 287 -40.15 33.40 -9.54
C ARG A 287 -40.10 34.85 -9.06
N ALA A 288 -38.91 35.34 -8.71
CA ALA A 288 -38.61 36.76 -8.62
C ALA A 288 -37.47 37.10 -9.58
N SER A 289 -37.80 38.02 -10.50
CA SER A 289 -36.93 38.75 -11.42
C SER A 289 -36.00 39.69 -10.64
N CYS A 290 -34.79 39.96 -11.16
CA CYS A 290 -34.28 41.33 -11.30
C CYS A 290 -33.01 41.39 -12.15
N THR A 291 -33.09 42.29 -13.12
CA THR A 291 -32.13 42.78 -14.12
C THR A 291 -31.08 43.75 -13.55
N VAL A 292 -29.85 43.71 -14.07
CA VAL A 292 -28.85 44.82 -14.07
C VAL A 292 -27.96 44.60 -15.31
N SER A 293 -28.31 45.20 -16.45
CA SER A 293 -27.70 46.40 -17.08
C SER A 293 -26.21 46.28 -17.39
N GLY A 294 -25.90 46.21 -18.69
CA GLY A 294 -24.55 46.29 -19.22
C GLY A 294 -24.06 47.72 -19.38
N GLU A 295 -22.75 47.87 -19.32
CA GLU A 295 -22.03 49.01 -19.86
C GLU A 295 -20.82 48.50 -20.65
N THR A 296 -20.80 48.86 -21.92
CA THR A 296 -19.71 48.66 -22.88
C THR A 296 -18.67 49.74 -22.72
N SER A 297 -17.40 49.37 -22.61
CA SER A 297 -16.29 50.28 -22.98
C SER A 297 -15.27 49.53 -23.83
N ASN A 298 -15.12 50.03 -25.06
CA ASN A 298 -14.11 49.63 -26.03
C ASN A 298 -12.76 50.26 -25.66
N SER A 299 -11.70 49.45 -25.62
CA SER A 299 -10.34 49.94 -25.83
C SER A 299 -9.58 48.99 -26.77
N ASN A 300 -9.21 49.55 -27.92
CA ASN A 300 -8.34 48.93 -28.92
C ASN A 300 -6.89 48.96 -28.40
N THR A 301 -6.24 47.80 -28.30
CA THR A 301 -4.78 47.71 -28.29
C THR A 301 -4.29 46.50 -29.09
N ALA A 302 -3.59 46.85 -30.17
CA ALA A 302 -2.57 46.13 -30.94
C ALA A 302 -2.44 44.60 -30.80
N SER A 303 -2.70 43.93 -31.92
CA SER A 303 -2.28 42.57 -32.26
C SER A 303 -0.76 42.37 -32.10
N SER A 304 -0.36 41.46 -31.20
CA SER A 304 0.96 40.84 -31.21
C SER A 304 0.91 39.48 -31.92
N PRO A 305 1.96 39.10 -32.67
CA PRO A 305 1.96 37.92 -33.53
C PRO A 305 1.95 36.62 -32.70
N GLY A 306 1.23 35.62 -33.21
CA GLY A 306 0.84 34.40 -32.52
C GLY A 306 1.95 33.69 -31.75
N SER A 307 1.70 33.51 -30.45
CA SER A 307 2.37 32.48 -29.66
C SER A 307 2.01 31.12 -30.26
N ARG A 308 2.98 30.44 -30.87
CA ARG A 308 2.88 29.00 -31.08
C ARG A 308 2.42 28.34 -29.78
N PRO A 309 1.43 27.43 -29.79
CA PRO A 309 1.13 26.63 -28.61
C PRO A 309 2.43 25.94 -28.19
N ALA A 310 2.79 26.08 -26.91
CA ALA A 310 3.93 25.38 -26.33
C ALA A 310 3.84 23.91 -26.73
N ALA A 311 4.91 23.37 -27.30
CA ALA A 311 4.96 21.99 -27.76
C ALA A 311 4.45 21.08 -26.63
N THR A 312 3.31 20.45 -26.85
CA THR A 312 2.68 19.60 -25.85
C THR A 312 3.59 18.40 -25.66
N VAL A 313 4.26 18.28 -24.51
CA VAL A 313 5.06 17.10 -24.20
C VAL A 313 4.14 15.89 -24.35
N PRO A 314 4.44 14.94 -25.26
CA PRO A 314 3.58 13.79 -25.46
C PRO A 314 3.52 13.01 -24.14
N LEU A 315 2.30 12.76 -23.65
CA LEU A 315 2.07 12.04 -22.40
C LEU A 315 2.59 10.61 -22.54
N GLN A 316 3.59 10.26 -21.73
CA GLN A 316 4.20 8.93 -21.76
C GLN A 316 3.69 8.07 -20.61
N GLN A 317 3.44 6.79 -20.89
CA GLN A 317 3.24 5.81 -19.83
C GLN A 317 4.58 5.56 -19.12
N ILE A 318 4.54 5.55 -17.80
CA ILE A 318 5.72 5.30 -16.96
C ILE A 318 5.67 3.87 -16.47
N LYS A 319 6.81 3.18 -16.51
CA LYS A 319 7.00 1.85 -15.95
C LYS A 319 8.24 1.89 -15.05
N MET A 320 8.06 1.47 -13.79
CA MET A 320 9.13 1.28 -12.83
C MET A 320 9.13 -0.16 -12.34
N SER A 321 10.29 -0.80 -12.27
CA SER A 321 10.43 -2.05 -11.52
C SER A 321 10.66 -1.71 -10.06
N LEU A 322 9.74 -2.11 -9.18
CA LEU A 322 9.88 -1.93 -7.73
C LEU A 322 10.34 -3.22 -7.08
N GLY A 323 11.61 -3.26 -6.67
CA GLY A 323 12.24 -4.35 -5.96
C GLY A 323 12.05 -4.31 -4.44
N SER A 324 12.51 -5.35 -3.76
CA SER A 324 12.55 -5.40 -2.28
C SER A 324 13.45 -4.27 -1.74
N GLY A 325 12.87 -3.42 -0.90
CA GLY A 325 13.50 -2.27 -0.28
C GLY A 325 13.19 -0.94 -0.98
N ASP A 326 12.58 -0.95 -2.17
CA ASP A 326 12.30 0.29 -2.91
C ASP A 326 11.13 1.06 -2.31
N MET A 327 11.21 2.38 -2.33
CA MET A 327 10.15 3.28 -1.87
C MET A 327 9.82 4.33 -2.93
N VAL A 328 8.53 4.55 -3.16
CA VAL A 328 8.01 5.64 -4.00
C VAL A 328 7.17 6.57 -3.12
N ILE A 329 7.42 7.87 -3.21
CA ILE A 329 6.55 8.91 -2.63
C ILE A 329 5.88 9.62 -3.78
N MET A 330 4.55 9.71 -3.75
CA MET A 330 3.73 10.39 -4.75
C MET A 330 3.14 11.66 -4.12
N ARG A 331 3.36 12.81 -4.75
CA ARG A 331 3.03 14.13 -4.19
C ARG A 331 2.24 15.00 -5.16
N GLY A 332 1.83 16.17 -4.68
CA GLY A 332 1.24 17.23 -5.50
C GLY A 332 0.02 16.77 -6.28
N ALA A 333 -0.07 17.20 -7.53
CA ALA A 333 -1.18 16.89 -8.43
C ALA A 333 -1.13 15.48 -9.04
N THR A 334 -0.25 14.59 -8.55
CA THR A 334 -0.08 13.24 -9.11
C THR A 334 -1.38 12.44 -9.02
N GLN A 335 -2.00 12.34 -7.84
CA GLN A 335 -3.21 11.50 -7.69
C GLN A 335 -4.41 12.03 -8.47
N SER A 336 -4.54 13.35 -8.61
CA SER A 336 -5.64 13.94 -9.38
C SER A 336 -5.49 13.71 -10.89
N ASN A 337 -4.26 13.52 -11.41
CA ASN A 337 -4.00 13.47 -12.85
C ASN A 337 -3.44 12.14 -13.36
N TRP A 338 -2.91 11.27 -12.50
CA TRP A 338 -2.26 10.02 -12.89
C TRP A 338 -2.91 8.81 -12.24
N LEU A 339 -3.12 7.78 -13.04
CA LEU A 339 -3.52 6.45 -12.61
C LEU A 339 -2.26 5.58 -12.43
N HIS A 340 -2.26 4.70 -11.45
CA HIS A 340 -1.20 3.72 -11.23
C HIS A 340 -1.73 2.29 -11.02
N SER A 341 -0.92 1.28 -11.33
CA SER A 341 -1.30 -0.14 -11.25
C SER A 341 -0.12 -1.07 -10.97
N ILE A 342 -0.43 -2.26 -10.46
CA ILE A 342 0.46 -3.42 -10.44
C ILE A 342 -0.18 -4.49 -11.33
N PRO A 343 0.31 -4.73 -12.55
CA PRO A 343 -0.26 -5.71 -13.45
C PRO A 343 0.06 -7.14 -13.00
N LYS A 344 -0.70 -8.09 -13.53
CA LYS A 344 -0.36 -9.51 -13.43
C LYS A 344 0.94 -9.80 -14.16
N ARG A 345 1.72 -10.75 -13.65
CA ARG A 345 2.95 -11.26 -14.27
C ARG A 345 2.81 -12.77 -14.50
N LYS A 346 2.84 -13.17 -15.77
CA LYS A 346 2.82 -14.59 -16.15
C LYS A 346 4.13 -15.27 -15.76
N GLY A 347 4.05 -16.52 -15.34
CA GLY A 347 5.21 -17.37 -15.09
C GLY A 347 4.93 -18.40 -13.99
N LYS A 348 5.57 -19.58 -14.08
CA LYS A 348 5.43 -20.66 -13.08
C LYS A 348 6.64 -20.79 -12.16
N ALA A 349 7.62 -19.88 -12.27
CA ALA A 349 8.87 -19.90 -11.51
C ALA A 349 9.45 -18.49 -11.37
N GLY A 350 10.50 -18.34 -10.54
CA GLY A 350 11.22 -17.08 -10.35
C GLY A 350 10.36 -15.97 -9.74
N GLU A 351 10.59 -14.72 -10.16
CA GLU A 351 9.88 -13.53 -9.66
C GLU A 351 8.36 -13.60 -9.80
N ALA A 352 7.82 -14.39 -10.74
CA ALA A 352 6.38 -14.56 -10.89
C ALA A 352 5.75 -15.35 -9.72
N MET A 353 6.51 -16.16 -8.99
CA MET A 353 6.02 -16.91 -7.83
C MET A 353 6.43 -16.27 -6.50
N ARG A 354 7.22 -15.19 -6.52
CA ARG A 354 7.66 -14.51 -5.30
C ARG A 354 6.56 -13.57 -4.81
N GLY A 355 6.19 -13.74 -3.54
CA GLY A 355 5.25 -12.84 -2.88
C GLY A 355 5.83 -11.44 -2.71
N ARG A 356 4.98 -10.42 -2.76
CA ARG A 356 5.34 -9.01 -2.57
C ARG A 356 4.44 -8.39 -1.51
N ILE A 357 5.04 -7.70 -0.53
CA ILE A 357 4.34 -6.82 0.38
C ILE A 357 4.53 -5.37 -0.08
N ASN A 358 3.45 -4.60 -0.03
CA ASN A 358 3.47 -3.17 -0.25
C ASN A 358 2.81 -2.46 0.92
N ILE A 359 3.55 -1.57 1.58
CA ILE A 359 3.09 -0.78 2.71
C ILE A 359 2.86 0.64 2.22
N THR A 360 1.62 1.10 2.25
CA THR A 360 1.26 2.45 1.81
C THR A 360 0.77 3.29 2.98
N PHE A 361 1.50 4.38 3.25
CA PHE A 361 1.17 5.35 4.28
C PHE A 361 0.38 6.51 3.68
N ARG A 362 -0.70 6.89 4.38
CA ARG A 362 -1.65 7.91 3.93
C ARG A 362 -2.18 8.73 5.09
N ARG A 363 -2.77 9.88 4.78
CA ARG A 363 -3.38 10.80 5.74
C ARG A 363 -4.87 10.96 5.44
N GLY A 364 -5.72 10.34 6.26
CA GLY A 364 -7.17 10.51 6.19
C GLY A 364 -7.61 11.72 7.02
N VAL A 365 -8.13 12.75 6.36
CA VAL A 365 -8.39 14.07 6.95
C VAL A 365 -9.80 14.24 7.51
N VAL A 366 -10.72 13.33 7.18
CA VAL A 366 -12.13 13.35 7.64
C VAL A 366 -12.58 11.99 8.16
N HIS A 367 -13.62 12.00 9.01
CA HIS A 367 -14.19 10.81 9.65
C HIS A 367 -14.53 9.66 8.67
N GLY A 368 -14.98 10.01 7.45
CA GLY A 368 -15.34 9.03 6.42
C GLY A 368 -14.16 8.18 5.93
N ALA A 369 -12.91 8.65 6.12
CA ALA A 369 -11.72 7.89 5.74
C ALA A 369 -11.66 6.55 6.47
N THR A 370 -11.88 6.54 7.79
CA THR A 370 -11.79 5.32 8.60
C THR A 370 -12.77 4.26 8.11
N ASN A 371 -14.05 4.58 7.98
CA ASN A 371 -15.03 3.59 7.51
C ASN A 371 -14.69 3.08 6.09
N ASN A 372 -14.24 3.96 5.19
CA ASN A 372 -13.88 3.59 3.83
C ASN A 372 -12.68 2.62 3.81
N TYR A 373 -11.58 2.95 4.50
CA TYR A 373 -10.39 2.12 4.54
C TYR A 373 -10.69 0.71 5.07
N TYR A 374 -11.44 0.59 6.17
CA TYR A 374 -11.75 -0.72 6.74
C TYR A 374 -12.75 -1.50 5.86
N HIS A 375 -13.72 -0.82 5.26
CA HIS A 375 -14.68 -1.48 4.36
C HIS A 375 -13.96 -2.14 3.16
N TYR A 376 -13.08 -1.41 2.48
CA TYR A 376 -12.43 -1.90 1.25
C TYR A 376 -11.16 -2.73 1.47
N ASN A 377 -10.59 -2.77 2.68
CA ASN A 377 -9.33 -3.48 2.95
C ASN A 377 -9.42 -4.54 4.06
N VAL A 378 -10.53 -4.62 4.79
CA VAL A 378 -10.82 -5.69 5.77
C VAL A 378 -12.15 -6.36 5.41
N GLY A 379 -13.18 -5.55 5.16
CA GLY A 379 -14.50 -6.03 4.82
C GLY A 379 -15.15 -6.87 5.93
N SER A 380 -16.06 -7.75 5.56
CA SER A 380 -16.74 -8.69 6.47
C SER A 380 -16.19 -10.13 6.40
N GLY A 381 -15.11 -10.34 5.64
CA GLY A 381 -14.51 -11.65 5.46
C GLY A 381 -13.69 -12.12 6.67
N GLY A 382 -13.35 -13.42 6.68
CA GLY A 382 -12.49 -14.00 7.71
C GLY A 382 -11.05 -13.49 7.65
N MET A 383 -10.35 -13.60 8.77
CA MET A 383 -8.93 -13.26 8.88
C MET A 383 -8.06 -14.43 8.41
N TYR A 384 -7.04 -14.15 7.63
CA TYR A 384 -6.05 -15.10 7.13
C TYR A 384 -4.68 -14.79 7.71
N ARG A 385 -3.87 -15.83 7.85
CA ARG A 385 -2.45 -15.72 8.25
C ARG A 385 -1.61 -16.59 7.33
N TRP A 386 -0.41 -16.11 6.99
CA TRP A 386 0.55 -16.92 6.24
C TRP A 386 1.01 -18.12 7.06
N ASP A 387 0.99 -19.29 6.44
CA ASP A 387 1.57 -20.51 6.99
C ASP A 387 2.86 -20.84 6.22
N GLU A 388 3.99 -20.90 6.94
CA GLU A 388 5.30 -21.12 6.32
C GLU A 388 5.49 -22.57 5.83
N VAL A 389 4.77 -23.54 6.40
CA VAL A 389 4.88 -24.95 6.01
C VAL A 389 4.06 -25.21 4.77
N ALA A 390 2.78 -24.81 4.78
CA ALA A 390 1.88 -24.94 3.64
C ALA A 390 2.21 -23.94 2.51
N ARG A 391 2.93 -22.85 2.83
CA ARG A 391 3.29 -21.76 1.90
C ARG A 391 2.08 -21.11 1.26
N GLU A 392 1.04 -20.88 2.06
CA GLU A 392 -0.20 -20.25 1.64
C GLU A 392 -0.85 -19.45 2.77
N MET A 393 -1.86 -18.66 2.41
CA MET A 393 -2.68 -17.93 3.38
C MET A 393 -3.78 -18.85 3.89
N ILE A 394 -3.75 -19.16 5.19
CA ILE A 394 -4.72 -20.04 5.84
C ILE A 394 -5.74 -19.19 6.60
N LEU A 395 -7.03 -19.50 6.40
CA LEU A 395 -8.12 -18.91 7.15
C LEU A 395 -7.98 -19.28 8.63
N ARG A 396 -8.04 -18.27 9.50
CA ARG A 396 -8.04 -18.42 10.95
C ARG A 396 -9.40 -17.92 11.43
N ASP A 397 -10.22 -18.84 11.92
CA ASP A 397 -11.49 -18.47 12.51
C ASP A 397 -11.26 -17.60 13.74
N SER A 398 -12.05 -16.55 13.88
CA SER A 398 -11.99 -15.55 14.96
C SER A 398 -12.42 -16.10 16.34
N LYS A 399 -12.41 -17.43 16.51
CA LYS A 399 -12.75 -18.14 17.74
C LYS A 399 -11.71 -19.22 18.04
N GLN A 400 -10.62 -18.83 18.68
CA GLN A 400 -9.92 -19.69 19.64
C GLN A 400 -9.64 -18.88 20.90
#